data_AF-A0A3M3X5Q9-F1
#
_entry.id   AF-A0A3M3X5Q9-F1
#
_cell.length_a   1.000
_cell.length_b   1.000
_cell.length_c   1.000
_cell.angle_alpha   90.00
_cell.angle_beta   90.00
_cell.angle_gamma   90.00
#
_symmetry.space_group_name_H-M   'P 1'
#
loop_
_entity.id
_entity.type
_entity.pdbx_description
1 polymer ?
#
loop_
_entity_poly.entity_id
_entity_poly.type
_entity_poly.pdbx_seq_one_letter_code
_entity_poly.pdbx_strand_id
1 'polypeptide(L)'
;MVLVLSAKTRRGLVSQAINLRQHLSSHPEQIEEVAYTLQVGRAELSYRLSIVAMDSADGLSKLTRFIESEAALSDADFSTGANELNHVSIFTGHIKGSKTEKMSNEALPKLLTLDNANRVAERFVKGVKFNWNLLYGGARPNRVVLPGYPFEQQRYWLPKDQVTTWYDADNFSNEQFVEHSFYENLLDRVLLDDLDTETVLQLLRKD
;
A
#
# COMPACT_ATOMS: atom_id res chain seq x y z
N MET A 1 18.39 14.53 -6.28
CA MET A 1 17.75 13.39 -5.58
C MET A 1 16.63 12.80 -6.43
N VAL A 2 16.38 11.49 -6.33
CA VAL A 2 15.27 10.81 -7.04
C VAL A 2 14.14 10.51 -6.05
N LEU A 3 13.02 11.20 -6.17
CA LEU A 3 11.80 10.90 -5.42
C LEU A 3 11.02 9.82 -6.15
N VAL A 4 10.46 8.87 -5.42
CA VAL A 4 9.65 7.77 -5.98
C VAL A 4 8.32 7.66 -5.25
N LEU A 5 7.23 7.57 -6.00
CA LEU A 5 5.88 7.32 -5.49
C LEU A 5 5.26 6.15 -6.25
N SER A 6 4.39 5.40 -5.59
CA SER A 6 3.67 4.33 -6.25
C SER A 6 2.33 4.00 -5.59
N ALA A 7 1.38 3.54 -6.42
CA ALA A 7 0.04 3.19 -5.99
C ALA A 7 -0.55 2.01 -6.77
N LYS A 8 -1.63 1.43 -6.23
CA LYS A 8 -2.40 0.38 -6.92
C LYS A 8 -3.27 0.93 -8.05
N THR A 9 -3.63 2.21 -7.99
CA THR A 9 -4.49 2.88 -8.97
C THR A 9 -3.89 4.24 -9.35
N ARG A 10 -4.24 4.76 -10.54
CA ARG A 10 -3.85 6.11 -10.96
C ARG A 10 -4.31 7.18 -9.97
N ARG A 11 -5.58 7.10 -9.54
CA ARG A 11 -6.16 8.01 -8.54
C ARG A 11 -5.37 7.98 -7.23
N GLY A 12 -5.04 6.78 -6.72
CA GLY A 12 -4.21 6.64 -5.53
C GLY A 12 -2.82 7.28 -5.67
N LEU A 13 -2.21 7.23 -6.86
CA LEU A 13 -0.93 7.88 -7.13
C LEU A 13 -1.04 9.41 -7.04
N VAL A 14 -2.08 9.97 -7.65
CA VAL A 14 -2.38 11.41 -7.60
C VAL A 14 -2.66 11.86 -6.16
N SER A 15 -3.51 11.14 -5.42
CA SER A 15 -3.79 11.42 -4.01
C SER A 15 -2.51 11.38 -3.15
N GLN A 16 -1.61 10.43 -3.42
CA GLN A 16 -0.34 10.34 -2.70
C GLN A 16 0.57 11.54 -3.00
N ALA A 17 0.64 11.99 -4.26
CA ALA A 17 1.38 13.19 -4.65
C ALA A 17 0.80 14.45 -4.00
N ILE A 18 -0.53 14.60 -3.94
CA ILE A 18 -1.20 15.73 -3.28
C ILE A 18 -0.86 15.75 -1.78
N ASN A 19 -0.99 14.62 -1.10
CA ASN A 19 -0.69 14.50 0.33
C ASN A 19 0.77 14.82 0.61
N LEU A 20 1.70 14.29 -0.20
CA LEU A 20 3.12 14.58 -0.07
C LEU A 20 3.41 16.06 -0.27
N ARG A 21 2.89 16.68 -1.33
CA ARG A 21 3.07 18.11 -1.59
C ARG A 21 2.57 18.95 -0.41
N GLN A 22 1.36 18.69 0.07
CA GLN A 22 0.78 19.43 1.20
C GLN A 22 1.61 19.27 2.49
N HIS A 23 2.11 18.06 2.74
CA HIS A 23 2.98 17.81 3.88
C HIS A 23 4.29 18.60 3.76
N LEU A 24 4.99 18.51 2.62
CA LEU A 24 6.25 19.22 2.40
C LEU A 24 6.08 20.75 2.38
N SER A 25 4.91 21.26 2.01
CA SER A 25 4.60 22.69 2.12
C SER A 25 4.41 23.17 3.56
N SER A 26 3.98 22.29 4.47
CA SER A 26 3.75 22.63 5.89
C SER A 26 4.95 22.28 6.78
N HIS A 27 5.72 21.26 6.40
CA HIS A 27 6.87 20.74 7.12
C HIS A 27 8.03 20.60 6.12
N PRO A 28 8.86 21.65 5.95
CA PRO A 28 9.97 21.61 5.01
C PRO A 28 11.06 20.66 5.52
N GLU A 29 11.11 19.47 4.93
CA GLU A 29 12.14 18.46 5.18
C GLU A 29 13.27 18.56 4.14
N GLN A 30 14.44 18.01 4.48
CA GLN A 30 15.55 17.91 3.53
C GLN A 30 15.22 16.92 2.42
N ILE A 31 15.49 17.31 1.17
CA ILE A 31 15.10 16.52 0.00
C ILE A 31 15.77 15.14 -0.02
N GLU A 32 16.99 15.01 0.54
CA GLU A 32 17.68 13.72 0.67
C GLU A 32 16.94 12.75 1.59
N GLU A 33 16.47 13.23 2.74
CA GLU A 33 15.75 12.43 3.74
C GLU A 33 14.37 12.01 3.23
N VAL A 34 13.69 12.93 2.53
CA VAL A 34 12.43 12.62 1.84
C VAL A 34 12.65 11.54 0.78
N ALA A 35 13.64 11.71 -0.09
CA ALA A 35 13.96 10.74 -1.14
C ALA A 35 14.26 9.36 -0.53
N TYR A 36 15.14 9.31 0.47
CA TYR A 36 15.51 8.07 1.14
C TYR A 36 14.32 7.37 1.78
N THR A 37 13.47 8.13 2.48
CA THR A 37 12.25 7.60 3.13
C THR A 37 11.29 6.99 2.11
N LEU A 38 11.10 7.65 0.96
CA LEU A 38 10.23 7.15 -0.11
C LEU A 38 10.80 5.90 -0.78
N GLN A 39 12.11 5.88 -1.03
CA GLN A 39 12.80 4.80 -1.72
C GLN A 39 12.85 3.49 -0.91
N VAL A 40 13.19 3.57 0.38
CA VAL A 40 13.38 2.35 1.22
C VAL A 40 12.17 2.04 2.10
N GLY A 41 11.30 3.01 2.34
CA GLY A 41 10.25 2.95 3.35
C GLY A 41 8.83 2.77 2.80
N ARG A 42 8.68 2.57 1.48
CA ARG A 42 7.38 2.41 0.81
C ARG A 42 7.40 1.22 -0.13
N ALA A 43 6.27 0.51 -0.21
CA ALA A 43 6.11 -0.56 -1.18
C ALA A 43 6.06 0.01 -2.60
N GLU A 44 6.67 -0.69 -3.55
CA GLU A 44 6.69 -0.31 -4.96
C GLU A 44 5.60 -1.05 -5.75
N LEU A 45 4.53 -0.33 -6.09
CA LEU A 45 3.31 -0.81 -6.72
C LEU A 45 3.30 -0.55 -8.25
N SER A 46 2.17 -0.84 -8.91
CA SER A 46 2.06 -0.87 -10.38
C SER A 46 1.99 0.49 -11.06
N TYR A 47 1.31 1.47 -10.46
CA TYR A 47 1.33 2.86 -10.94
C TYR A 47 2.49 3.56 -10.25
N ARG A 48 3.40 4.13 -11.02
CA ARG A 48 4.63 4.72 -10.50
C ARG A 48 4.83 6.14 -11.02
N LEU A 49 5.35 6.98 -10.15
CA LEU A 49 5.84 8.33 -10.44
C LEU A 49 7.28 8.41 -9.91
N SER A 50 8.15 9.05 -10.67
CA SER A 50 9.46 9.47 -10.17
C SER A 50 9.78 10.90 -10.58
N ILE A 51 10.43 11.63 -9.69
CA ILE A 51 10.81 13.02 -9.88
C ILE A 51 12.28 13.16 -9.51
N VAL A 52 13.11 13.69 -10.41
CA VAL A 52 14.46 14.11 -10.05
C VAL A 52 14.40 15.55 -9.59
N ALA A 53 14.68 15.78 -8.30
CA ALA A 53 14.67 17.09 -7.66
C ALA A 53 16.09 17.52 -7.28
N MET A 54 16.47 18.76 -7.56
CA MET A 54 17.75 19.32 -7.12
C MET A 54 17.72 19.73 -5.65
N ASP A 55 16.60 20.29 -5.21
CA ASP A 55 16.33 20.73 -3.84
C ASP A 55 14.84 20.55 -3.50
N SER A 56 14.44 20.95 -2.28
CA SER A 56 13.06 20.84 -1.81
C SER A 56 12.08 21.72 -2.61
N ALA A 57 12.51 22.88 -3.11
CA ALA A 57 11.66 23.79 -3.88
C ALA A 57 11.40 23.26 -5.30
N ASP A 58 12.42 22.73 -5.96
CA ASP A 58 12.34 22.06 -7.25
C ASP A 58 11.47 20.79 -7.15
N GLY A 59 11.61 20.02 -6.07
CA GLY A 59 10.74 18.88 -5.79
C GLY A 59 9.26 19.25 -5.65
N LEU A 60 8.95 20.31 -4.89
CA LEU A 60 7.59 20.84 -4.72
C LEU A 60 7.00 21.37 -6.03
N SER A 61 7.80 22.10 -6.82
CA SER A 61 7.41 22.63 -8.13
C SER A 61 7.04 21.50 -9.09
N LYS A 62 7.89 20.46 -9.16
CA LYS A 62 7.65 19.28 -10.02
C LYS A 62 6.46 18.45 -9.56
N LEU A 63 6.25 18.28 -8.24
CA LEU A 63 5.05 17.65 -7.71
C LEU A 63 3.78 18.42 -8.09
N THR A 64 3.82 19.75 -8.00
CA THR A 64 2.70 20.61 -8.39
C THR A 64 2.38 20.46 -9.87
N ARG A 65 3.40 20.52 -10.73
CA ARG A 65 3.24 20.34 -12.17
C ARG A 65 2.66 18.98 -12.54
N PHE A 66 3.08 17.91 -11.85
CA PHE A 66 2.47 16.58 -12.04
C PHE A 66 0.98 16.60 -11.68
N ILE A 67 0.62 17.14 -10.51
CA ILE A 67 -0.79 17.20 -10.05
C ILE A 67 -1.65 17.99 -11.03
N GLU A 68 -1.16 19.15 -11.50
CA GLU A 68 -1.86 19.99 -12.47
C GLU A 68 -2.03 19.28 -13.82
N SER A 69 -1.00 18.59 -14.30
CA SER A 69 -1.09 17.81 -15.54
C SER A 69 -2.10 16.68 -15.44
N GLU A 70 -2.20 16.03 -14.29
CA GLU A 70 -3.16 14.94 -14.06
C GLU A 70 -4.60 15.47 -13.95
N ALA A 71 -4.79 16.70 -13.45
CA ALA A 71 -6.08 17.38 -13.41
C ALA A 71 -6.54 17.88 -14.78
N ALA A 72 -5.60 18.23 -15.67
CA ALA A 72 -5.88 18.69 -17.03
C ALA A 72 -6.24 17.54 -17.99
N LEU A 73 -5.83 16.31 -17.69
CA LEU A 73 -6.17 15.11 -18.47
C LEU A 73 -7.64 14.74 -18.25
N SER A 74 -8.47 14.83 -19.30
CA SER A 74 -9.87 14.39 -19.27
C SER A 74 -9.98 12.85 -19.11
N ASP A 75 -11.09 12.35 -18.57
CA ASP A 75 -11.35 10.90 -18.44
C ASP A 75 -11.32 10.14 -19.79
N ALA A 76 -11.36 10.83 -20.94
CA ALA A 76 -11.40 10.25 -22.28
C ALA A 76 -10.03 10.06 -22.96
N ASP A 77 -8.96 10.70 -22.47
CA ASP A 77 -7.65 10.75 -23.15
C ASP A 77 -6.60 9.82 -22.52
N PHE A 78 -7.00 8.62 -22.09
CA PHE A 78 -6.06 7.60 -21.62
C PHE A 78 -5.46 6.82 -22.80
N SER A 79 -4.86 7.55 -23.74
CA SER A 79 -3.80 7.01 -24.60
C SER A 79 -2.51 6.97 -23.78
N THR A 80 -1.67 5.96 -24.03
CA THR A 80 -0.38 5.77 -23.35
C THR A 80 0.60 6.84 -23.84
N GLY A 81 0.36 8.09 -23.44
CA GLY A 81 1.19 9.25 -23.72
C GLY A 81 2.27 9.37 -22.67
N ALA A 82 3.30 8.55 -22.81
CA ALA A 82 4.60 8.94 -22.29
C ALA A 82 4.97 10.30 -22.92
N ASN A 83 5.41 11.24 -22.08
CA ASN A 83 6.37 12.30 -22.41
C ASN A 83 5.88 13.59 -23.07
N GLU A 84 5.26 14.48 -22.31
CA GLU A 84 5.62 15.92 -22.41
C GLU A 84 6.35 16.44 -21.17
N LEU A 85 6.34 15.69 -20.06
CA LEU A 85 7.06 16.06 -18.84
C LEU A 85 8.49 15.51 -18.76
N ASN A 86 8.91 14.65 -19.70
CA ASN A 86 10.25 14.04 -19.67
C ASN A 86 11.38 15.08 -19.78
N HIS A 87 11.11 16.23 -20.37
CA HIS A 87 12.07 17.34 -20.41
C HIS A 87 12.27 18.04 -19.05
N VAL A 88 11.49 17.64 -18.03
CA VAL A 88 11.39 18.27 -16.70
C VAL A 88 11.77 17.27 -15.59
N SER A 89 12.36 16.13 -15.94
CA SER A 89 12.77 15.11 -14.97
C SER A 89 11.60 14.59 -14.10
N ILE A 90 10.39 14.53 -14.68
CA ILE A 90 9.20 13.90 -14.09
C ILE A 90 8.82 12.75 -15.01
N PHE A 91 8.69 11.54 -14.46
CA PHE A 91 8.38 10.34 -15.20
C PHE A 91 7.22 9.60 -14.55
N THR A 92 6.33 9.04 -15.37
CA THR A 92 5.20 8.22 -14.92
C THR A 92 5.17 6.90 -15.69
N GLY A 93 4.59 5.87 -15.08
CA GLY A 93 4.47 4.56 -15.71
C GLY A 93 3.41 3.70 -15.04
N HIS A 94 2.88 2.75 -15.81
CA HIS A 94 1.95 1.75 -15.32
C HIS A 94 2.39 0.36 -15.77
N ILE A 95 2.68 -0.49 -14.79
CA ILE A 95 3.14 -1.87 -15.01
C ILE A 95 1.92 -2.77 -15.14
N LYS A 96 1.64 -3.24 -16.37
CA LYS A 96 0.51 -4.14 -16.66
C LYS A 96 0.90 -5.61 -16.41
N GLY A 97 0.18 -6.28 -15.50
CA GLY A 97 0.22 -7.72 -15.29
C GLY A 97 1.43 -8.26 -14.51
N SER A 98 1.38 -9.55 -14.15
CA SER A 98 2.45 -10.31 -13.45
C SER A 98 3.70 -10.56 -14.31
N LYS A 99 3.96 -9.73 -15.32
CA LYS A 99 5.30 -9.58 -15.88
C LYS A 99 6.00 -8.55 -14.99
N THR A 100 6.33 -8.95 -13.78
CA THR A 100 7.57 -8.50 -13.15
C THR A 100 8.67 -8.87 -14.14
N GLU A 101 8.92 -7.99 -15.11
CA GLU A 101 10.02 -8.11 -16.05
C GLU A 101 11.24 -8.51 -15.23
N LYS A 102 11.67 -9.77 -15.44
CA LYS A 102 12.79 -10.46 -14.82
C LYS A 102 13.52 -9.57 -13.83
N MET A 103 13.17 -9.67 -12.53
CA MET A 103 13.78 -8.97 -11.39
C MET A 103 15.24 -8.62 -11.64
N SER A 104 15.48 -7.50 -12.33
CA SER A 104 16.80 -7.04 -12.67
C SER A 104 17.12 -6.03 -11.60
N ASN A 105 17.87 -6.49 -10.59
CA ASN A 105 18.52 -5.59 -9.67
C ASN A 105 19.61 -4.88 -10.46
N GLU A 106 19.27 -3.72 -10.99
CA GLU A 106 20.24 -2.94 -11.74
C GLU A 106 21.19 -2.22 -10.78
N ALA A 107 22.47 -2.19 -11.15
CA ALA A 107 23.47 -1.49 -10.37
C ALA A 107 23.16 0.01 -10.41
N LEU A 108 22.92 0.58 -9.24
CA LEU A 108 22.86 2.03 -9.08
C LEU A 108 24.28 2.61 -9.18
N PRO A 109 24.45 3.77 -9.84
CA PRO A 109 25.74 4.44 -9.85
C PRO A 109 26.11 4.86 -8.42
N LYS A 110 27.41 4.86 -8.11
CA LYS A 110 27.94 5.29 -6.79
C LYS A 110 27.64 6.76 -6.48
N LEU A 111 27.44 7.59 -7.52
CA LEU A 111 27.10 9.00 -7.41
C LEU A 111 26.01 9.31 -8.43
N LEU A 112 24.97 10.03 -8.00
CA LEU A 112 23.89 10.47 -8.88
C LEU A 112 24.24 11.83 -9.51
N THR A 113 24.57 11.83 -10.80
CA THR A 113 24.54 13.02 -11.66
C THR A 113 23.11 13.23 -12.15
N LEU A 114 22.80 14.41 -12.73
CA LEU A 114 21.47 14.66 -13.27
C LEU A 114 21.08 13.63 -14.36
N ASP A 115 22.00 13.33 -15.27
CA ASP A 115 21.78 12.37 -16.36
C ASP A 115 21.46 10.97 -15.83
N ASN A 116 22.29 10.44 -14.93
CA ASN A 116 22.09 9.09 -14.44
C ASN A 116 20.90 9.00 -13.46
N ALA A 117 20.56 10.08 -12.75
CA ALA A 117 19.36 10.16 -11.93
C ALA A 117 18.09 10.09 -12.80
N ASN A 118 18.08 10.78 -13.94
CA ASN A 118 16.99 10.68 -14.91
C ASN A 118 16.85 9.27 -15.47
N ARG A 119 17.96 8.59 -15.77
CA ARG A 119 17.94 7.19 -16.22
C ARG A 119 17.39 6.24 -15.16
N VAL A 120 17.77 6.43 -13.88
CA VAL A 120 17.23 5.65 -12.76
C VAL A 120 15.72 5.90 -12.59
N ALA A 121 15.30 7.16 -12.64
CA ALA A 121 13.89 7.57 -12.54
C ALA A 121 13.04 6.94 -13.66
N GLU A 122 13.49 7.06 -14.92
CA GLU A 122 12.79 6.49 -16.07
C GLU A 122 12.67 4.95 -15.97
N ARG A 123 13.71 4.27 -15.50
CA ARG A 123 13.68 2.81 -15.33
C ARG A 123 12.81 2.37 -14.17
N PHE A 124 12.79 3.14 -13.09
CA PHE A 124 11.92 2.87 -11.95
C PHE A 124 10.45 2.82 -12.37
N VAL A 125 9.99 3.79 -13.17
CA VAL A 125 8.58 3.82 -13.60
C VAL A 125 8.22 2.70 -14.59
N LYS A 126 9.22 2.15 -15.29
CA LYS A 126 9.08 0.97 -16.15
C LYS A 126 9.05 -0.35 -15.35
N GLY A 127 9.34 -0.32 -14.05
CA GLY A 127 9.19 -1.49 -13.17
C GLY A 127 10.49 -2.08 -12.64
N VAL A 128 11.64 -1.53 -13.04
CA VAL A 128 12.96 -1.98 -12.54
C VAL A 128 13.02 -1.85 -11.01
N LYS A 129 13.65 -2.83 -10.37
CA LYS A 129 13.87 -2.87 -8.92
C LYS A 129 15.29 -2.41 -8.62
N PHE A 130 15.41 -1.55 -7.62
CA PHE A 130 16.70 -1.01 -7.21
C PHE A 130 16.97 -1.34 -5.74
N ASN A 131 18.22 -1.67 -5.43
CA ASN A 131 18.67 -1.66 -4.04
C ASN A 131 19.08 -0.23 -3.68
N TRP A 132 18.10 0.58 -3.29
CA TRP A 132 18.27 2.00 -2.97
C TRP A 132 19.33 2.29 -1.90
N ASN A 133 19.60 1.33 -1.00
CA ASN A 133 20.66 1.47 0.01
C ASN A 133 22.05 1.68 -0.59
N LEU A 134 22.28 1.22 -1.83
CA LEU A 134 23.58 1.36 -2.51
C LEU A 134 23.89 2.81 -2.90
N LEU A 135 22.90 3.71 -2.96
CA LEU A 135 23.11 5.12 -3.29
C LEU A 135 23.78 5.92 -2.16
N TYR A 136 23.56 5.52 -0.91
CA TYR A 136 23.93 6.32 0.25
C TYR A 136 25.20 5.80 0.96
N GLY A 137 25.71 4.63 0.55
CA GLY A 137 26.90 4.02 1.16
C GLY A 137 26.72 3.77 2.66
N GLY A 138 27.71 4.18 3.46
CA GLY A 138 27.74 3.96 4.91
C GLY A 138 26.96 4.98 5.74
N ALA A 139 26.86 6.23 5.28
CA ALA A 139 26.15 7.31 5.97
C ALA A 139 24.78 7.53 5.31
N ARG A 140 23.75 6.91 5.88
CA ARG A 140 22.39 6.97 5.34
C ARG A 140 21.64 8.18 5.92
N PRO A 141 20.86 8.90 5.10
CA PRO A 141 19.98 9.95 5.61
C PRO A 141 18.99 9.42 6.65
N ASN A 142 18.47 10.30 7.50
CA ASN A 142 17.42 9.90 8.44
C ASN A 142 16.11 9.65 7.68
N ARG A 143 15.27 8.79 8.25
CA ARG A 143 13.90 8.64 7.78
C ARG A 143 13.03 9.70 8.44
N VAL A 144 12.27 10.41 7.63
CA VAL A 144 11.33 11.44 8.09
C VAL A 144 9.90 10.91 8.08
N VAL A 145 9.02 11.54 8.87
CA VAL A 145 7.61 11.18 8.90
C VAL A 145 6.95 11.75 7.65
N LEU A 146 6.61 10.88 6.69
CA LEU A 146 5.87 11.26 5.49
C LEU A 146 4.44 10.71 5.55
N PRO A 147 3.49 11.31 4.81
CA PRO A 147 2.12 10.80 4.71
C PRO A 147 2.04 9.31 4.39
N GLY A 148 1.04 8.67 4.99
CA GLY A 148 0.70 7.27 4.73
C GLY A 148 0.05 7.06 3.36
N TYR A 149 -0.22 5.80 3.02
CA TYR A 149 -0.93 5.47 1.79
C TYR A 149 -2.40 5.96 1.83
N PRO A 150 -2.88 6.70 0.81
CA PRO A 150 -4.27 7.17 0.77
C PRO A 150 -5.18 6.02 0.32
N PHE A 151 -5.73 5.27 1.27
CA PHE A 151 -6.69 4.21 0.95
C PHE A 151 -7.95 4.79 0.31
N GLU A 152 -8.42 4.13 -0.76
CA GLU A 152 -9.68 4.50 -1.40
C GLU A 152 -10.84 4.25 -0.44
N GLN A 153 -11.67 5.27 -0.22
CA GLN A 153 -12.82 5.18 0.65
C GLN A 153 -14.00 4.56 -0.11
N GLN A 154 -13.99 3.23 -0.18
CA GLN A 154 -15.11 2.47 -0.72
C GLN A 154 -16.00 1.99 0.42
N ARG A 155 -17.32 2.16 0.24
CA ARG A 155 -18.32 1.67 1.20
C ARG A 155 -18.47 0.16 1.01
N TYR A 156 -17.99 -0.60 1.97
CA TYR A 156 -18.30 -2.02 2.11
C TYR A 156 -19.37 -2.18 3.17
N TRP A 157 -20.54 -2.67 2.78
CA TRP A 157 -21.63 -3.01 3.70
C TRP A 157 -22.17 -4.39 3.32
N LEU A 158 -22.72 -5.10 4.30
CA LEU A 158 -23.39 -6.36 4.02
C LEU A 158 -24.48 -6.13 2.96
N PRO A 159 -24.57 -6.98 1.92
CA PRO A 159 -25.74 -6.98 1.04
C PRO A 159 -26.97 -7.13 1.93
N LYS A 160 -27.98 -6.27 1.74
CA LYS A 160 -29.23 -6.34 2.53
C LYS A 160 -29.91 -7.70 2.43
N ASP A 161 -29.61 -8.45 1.38
CA ASP A 161 -30.22 -9.71 1.01
C ASP A 161 -29.41 -10.92 1.52
N GLN A 162 -28.26 -10.68 2.17
CA GLN A 162 -27.39 -11.71 2.77
C GLN A 162 -27.28 -11.58 4.29
N VAL A 163 -28.26 -10.91 4.93
CA VAL A 163 -28.48 -11.15 6.35
C VAL A 163 -29.19 -12.50 6.47
N THR A 164 -28.43 -13.57 6.34
CA THR A 164 -28.86 -14.86 6.90
C THR A 164 -28.83 -14.62 8.40
N THR A 165 -30.00 -14.39 8.99
CA THR A 165 -30.16 -14.40 10.42
C THR A 165 -29.55 -15.70 10.93
N TRP A 166 -28.43 -15.61 11.65
CA TRP A 166 -27.83 -16.72 12.41
C TRP A 166 -28.71 -17.10 13.63
N TYR A 167 -29.96 -16.63 13.62
CA TYR A 167 -31.06 -16.89 14.54
C TYR A 167 -32.30 -17.20 13.69
N ASP A 168 -32.57 -18.48 13.44
CA ASP A 168 -33.92 -18.89 13.07
C ASP A 168 -34.77 -18.85 14.34
N ALA A 169 -35.45 -17.74 14.60
CA ALA A 169 -36.42 -17.65 15.69
C ALA A 169 -37.60 -18.64 15.50
N ASP A 170 -37.86 -19.06 14.26
CA ASP A 170 -38.96 -19.95 13.89
C ASP A 170 -38.61 -21.44 13.94
N ASN A 171 -37.32 -21.81 14.07
CA ASN A 171 -36.87 -23.20 14.25
C ASN A 171 -36.54 -23.55 15.72
N PHE A 172 -36.77 -22.63 16.66
CA PHE A 172 -36.73 -22.97 18.08
C PHE A 172 -38.00 -23.75 18.46
N SER A 173 -37.99 -25.05 18.17
CA SER A 173 -38.69 -25.96 19.07
C SER A 173 -37.96 -25.88 20.41
N ASN A 174 -38.64 -25.42 21.46
CA ASN A 174 -38.13 -25.38 22.83
C ASN A 174 -37.81 -26.78 23.41
N GLU A 175 -37.79 -27.83 22.57
CA GLU A 175 -37.56 -29.22 22.95
C GLU A 175 -36.07 -29.62 22.87
N GLN A 176 -35.20 -28.77 22.31
CA GLN A 176 -33.76 -29.07 22.17
C GLN A 176 -32.84 -28.07 22.88
N PHE A 177 -33.34 -27.30 23.85
CA PHE A 177 -32.46 -26.71 24.84
C PHE A 177 -32.01 -27.80 25.81
N VAL A 178 -30.85 -28.40 25.52
CA VAL A 178 -30.08 -29.13 26.54
C VAL A 178 -29.94 -28.18 27.72
N GLU A 179 -30.52 -28.55 28.87
CA GLU A 179 -30.58 -27.66 30.03
C GLU A 179 -29.20 -27.07 30.33
N HIS A 180 -29.15 -25.78 30.62
CA HIS A 180 -27.93 -25.05 30.96
C HIS A 180 -27.17 -25.71 32.13
N SER A 181 -27.87 -26.51 32.95
CA SER A 181 -27.34 -27.33 34.03
C SER A 181 -26.45 -28.48 33.54
N PHE A 182 -26.66 -28.99 32.34
CA PHE A 182 -25.90 -30.11 31.78
C PHE A 182 -24.48 -29.68 31.40
N TYR A 183 -24.34 -28.56 30.69
CA TYR A 183 -23.03 -28.04 30.29
C TYR A 183 -22.20 -27.58 31.48
N GLU A 184 -22.82 -26.91 32.46
CA GLU A 184 -22.13 -26.51 33.70
C GLU A 184 -21.64 -27.76 34.47
N ASN A 185 -22.47 -28.78 34.64
CA ASN A 185 -22.04 -30.03 35.29
C ASN A 185 -20.97 -30.79 34.49
N LEU A 186 -21.03 -30.77 33.16
CA LEU A 186 -20.03 -31.40 32.30
C LEU A 186 -18.68 -30.69 32.42
N LEU A 187 -18.69 -29.35 32.42
CA LEU A 187 -17.49 -28.53 32.59
C LEU A 187 -16.88 -28.71 33.97
N ASP A 188 -17.69 -28.71 35.03
CA ASP A 188 -17.23 -28.97 36.40
C ASP A 188 -16.55 -30.35 36.50
N ARG A 189 -17.13 -31.38 35.89
CA ARG A 189 -16.59 -32.75 35.96
C ARG A 189 -15.31 -32.96 35.13
N VAL A 190 -15.15 -32.22 34.05
CA VAL A 190 -13.91 -32.24 33.25
C VAL A 190 -12.80 -31.44 33.95
N LEU A 191 -13.13 -30.33 34.60
CA LEU A 191 -12.18 -29.50 35.33
C LEU A 191 -11.72 -30.14 36.65
N LEU A 192 -12.49 -31.08 37.20
CA LEU A 192 -12.16 -31.86 38.39
C LEU A 192 -11.42 -33.18 38.08
N ASP A 193 -10.95 -33.40 36.84
CA ASP A 193 -10.20 -34.58 36.36
C ASP A 193 -10.96 -35.92 36.47
N ASP A 194 -12.28 -35.88 36.65
CA ASP A 194 -13.11 -37.03 36.98
C ASP A 194 -13.79 -37.66 35.73
N LEU A 195 -13.57 -37.08 34.54
CA LEU A 195 -14.08 -37.59 33.27
C LEU A 195 -13.05 -37.43 32.15
N ASP A 196 -12.74 -38.54 31.47
CA ASP A 196 -11.89 -38.49 30.28
C ASP A 196 -12.61 -37.84 29.08
N THR A 197 -11.84 -37.07 28.32
CA THR A 197 -12.25 -36.31 27.13
C THR A 197 -12.99 -37.15 26.09
N GLU A 198 -12.64 -38.43 25.95
CA GLU A 198 -13.30 -39.34 24.99
C GLU A 198 -14.73 -39.68 25.42
N THR A 199 -14.98 -39.75 26.74
CA THR A 199 -16.31 -40.01 27.32
C THR A 199 -17.21 -38.78 27.19
N VAL A 200 -16.64 -37.58 27.35
CA VAL A 200 -17.34 -36.29 27.16
C VAL A 200 -17.84 -36.15 25.72
N LEU A 201 -17.02 -36.52 24.73
CA LEU A 201 -17.39 -36.46 23.32
C LEU A 201 -18.47 -37.46 22.93
N GLN A 202 -18.58 -38.60 23.63
CA GLN A 202 -19.67 -39.55 23.43
C GLN A 202 -21.00 -39.06 24.02
N LEU A 203 -20.96 -38.38 25.16
CA LEU A 203 -22.15 -37.80 25.80
C LEU A 203 -22.73 -36.66 24.95
N LEU A 204 -21.88 -35.81 24.38
CA LEU A 204 -22.28 -34.71 23.48
C LEU A 204 -22.81 -35.16 22.12
N ARG A 205 -22.65 -36.44 21.75
CA ARG A 205 -23.12 -37.00 20.46
C ARG A 205 -24.46 -37.72 20.56
N LYS A 206 -24.98 -37.93 21.78
CA LYS A 206 -26.21 -38.69 22.02
C LYS A 206 -27.47 -37.85 22.18
N ASP A 207 -27.31 -36.53 22.26
CA ASP A 207 -28.37 -35.51 22.16
C ASP A 207 -28.31 -34.83 20.78
#